data_AF-A0A7J6WJE8-F1
#
_entry.id   AF-A0A7J6WJE8-F1
#
_cell.length_a   1.000
_cell.length_b   1.000
_cell.length_c   1.000
_cell.angle_alpha   90.00
_cell.angle_beta   90.00
_cell.angle_gamma   90.00
#
_symmetry.space_group_name_H-M   'P 1'
#
loop_
_entity.id
_entity.type
_entity.pdbx_description
1 polymer ?
#
loop_
_entity_poly.entity_id
_entity_poly.type
_entity_poly.pdbx_seq_one_letter_code
_entity_poly.pdbx_strand_id
1 'polypeptide(L)'
;MACIKGVNRSASVAISPDSPYLAAGTMAGAVDLSFSSSANIEIFKLDFQSNQDTDLSLVGESPSAERFNRLAWGSVGSDTEEFSLGLIAGGLVDGSVTLWNPLSLIR
;
A
#
# COMPACT_ATOMS: atom_id res chain seq x y z
N MET A 1 10.33 -20.68 -7.72
CA MET A 1 10.38 -19.49 -8.61
C MET A 1 11.10 -18.39 -7.85
N ALA A 2 12.10 -17.74 -8.46
CA ALA A 2 12.72 -16.56 -7.87
C ALA A 2 11.78 -15.36 -8.07
N CYS A 3 11.58 -14.54 -7.04
CA CYS A 3 10.83 -13.29 -7.14
C CYS A 3 11.71 -12.19 -7.72
N ILE A 4 11.11 -11.25 -8.47
CA ILE A 4 11.81 -10.08 -9.03
C ILE A 4 12.02 -9.03 -7.94
N LYS A 5 10.95 -8.78 -7.18
CA LYS A 5 10.93 -7.96 -5.98
C LYS A 5 10.04 -8.63 -4.93
N GLY A 6 10.33 -8.42 -3.65
CA GLY A 6 9.59 -9.01 -2.54
C GLY A 6 9.61 -8.15 -1.28
N VAL A 7 8.59 -8.35 -0.46
CA VAL A 7 8.54 -7.88 0.93
C VAL A 7 7.71 -8.88 1.73
N ASN A 8 8.11 -9.17 2.97
CA ASN A 8 7.37 -10.07 3.83
C ASN A 8 6.29 -9.30 4.59
N ARG A 9 5.06 -9.33 4.05
CA ARG A 9 3.86 -8.72 4.63
C ARG A 9 2.64 -9.61 4.40
N SER A 10 1.82 -9.75 5.43
CA SER A 10 0.44 -10.25 5.28
C SER A 10 -0.47 -9.06 4.96
N ALA A 11 -0.65 -8.77 3.68
CA ALA A 11 -1.30 -7.53 3.23
C ALA A 11 -2.32 -7.72 2.10
N SER A 12 -3.35 -6.87 2.13
CA SER A 12 -4.16 -6.56 0.94
C SER A 12 -3.38 -5.56 0.08
N VAL A 13 -3.29 -5.79 -1.22
CA VAL A 13 -2.44 -5.00 -2.12
C VAL A 13 -3.23 -4.28 -3.21
N ALA A 14 -2.74 -3.12 -3.63
CA ALA A 14 -3.21 -2.38 -4.79
C ALA A 14 -2.03 -1.74 -5.52
N ILE A 15 -2.06 -1.72 -6.85
CA ILE A 15 -1.01 -1.14 -7.68
C ILE A 15 -1.49 0.18 -8.25
N SER A 16 -0.62 1.20 -8.24
CA SER A 16 -0.93 2.49 -8.87
C SER A 16 -1.17 2.31 -10.37
N PRO A 17 -2.22 2.91 -10.95
CA PRO A 17 -2.52 2.75 -12.38
C PRO A 17 -1.41 3.24 -13.33
N ASP A 18 -0.80 4.38 -12.99
CA ASP A 18 0.06 5.13 -13.91
C ASP A 18 1.46 5.42 -13.31
N SER A 19 1.79 4.84 -12.16
CA SER A 19 3.06 5.09 -11.46
C SER A 19 3.65 3.82 -10.85
N PRO A 20 4.99 3.75 -10.65
CA PRO A 20 5.66 2.54 -10.18
C PRO A 20 5.54 2.39 -8.65
N TYR A 21 4.31 2.35 -8.13
CA TYR A 21 4.03 2.21 -6.71
C TYR A 21 3.04 1.09 -6.42
N LEU A 22 3.21 0.46 -5.27
CA LEU A 22 2.32 -0.55 -4.72
C LEU A 22 1.95 -0.16 -3.30
N ALA A 23 0.65 -0.15 -3.01
CA ALA A 23 0.13 0.02 -1.67
C ALA A 23 -0.14 -1.36 -1.05
N ALA A 24 0.20 -1.52 0.23
CA ALA A 24 -0.04 -2.72 1.01
C ALA A 24 -0.67 -2.33 2.36
N GLY A 25 -1.90 -2.76 2.59
CA GLY A 25 -2.61 -2.56 3.84
C GLY A 25 -2.58 -3.84 4.68
N THR A 26 -2.33 -3.74 5.99
CA THR A 26 -2.31 -4.89 6.91
C THR A 26 -3.58 -5.73 6.77
N MET A 27 -3.44 -6.99 6.36
CA MET A 27 -4.59 -7.85 6.02
C MET A 27 -5.41 -8.22 7.26
N ALA A 28 -6.74 -8.21 7.10
CA ALA A 28 -7.66 -8.75 8.08
C ALA A 28 -7.38 -10.24 8.34
N GLY A 29 -7.45 -10.67 9.60
CA GLY A 29 -7.19 -12.06 10.00
C GLY A 29 -5.71 -12.49 9.99
N ALA A 30 -4.78 -11.62 9.56
CA ALA A 30 -3.36 -11.90 9.70
C ALA A 30 -2.95 -11.81 11.18
N VAL A 31 -2.21 -12.79 11.69
CA VAL A 31 -1.58 -12.72 13.01
C VAL A 31 -0.08 -12.76 12.78
N ASP A 32 0.62 -11.67 13.12
CA ASP A 32 2.08 -11.68 13.12
C ASP A 32 2.61 -12.39 14.38
N LEU A 33 3.88 -12.77 14.37
CA LEU A 33 4.53 -13.48 15.49
C LEU A 33 4.52 -12.65 16.79
N SER A 34 4.35 -11.33 16.70
CA SER A 34 4.24 -10.42 17.83
C SER A 34 2.81 -10.24 18.35
N PHE A 35 1.81 -10.90 17.75
CA PHE A 35 0.39 -10.70 18.05
C PHE A 35 -0.03 -9.23 18.01
N SER A 36 0.59 -8.44 17.13
CA SER A 36 0.26 -7.01 17.02
C SER A 36 -1.16 -6.83 16.50
N SER A 37 -1.90 -5.91 17.10
CA SER A 37 -3.21 -5.45 16.62
C SER A 37 -3.11 -4.20 15.75
N SER A 38 -1.91 -3.66 15.50
CA SER A 38 -1.72 -2.46 14.68
C SER A 38 -2.07 -2.72 13.21
N ALA A 39 -2.77 -1.79 12.58
CA ALA A 39 -3.01 -1.78 11.15
C ALA A 39 -2.32 -0.57 10.51
N ASN A 40 -1.63 -0.79 9.40
CA ASN A 40 -0.97 0.27 8.64
C ASN A 40 -1.29 0.12 7.15
N ILE A 41 -1.21 1.24 6.44
CA ILE A 41 -1.04 1.28 4.99
C ILE A 41 0.40 1.67 4.68
N GLU A 42 1.09 0.84 3.91
CA GLU A 42 2.47 1.03 3.45
C GLU A 42 2.48 1.27 1.94
N ILE A 43 3.35 2.14 1.44
CA ILE A 43 3.58 2.39 0.01
C ILE A 43 5.00 1.98 -0.33
N PHE A 44 5.13 1.12 -1.32
CA PHE A 44 6.39 0.60 -1.83
C PHE A 44 6.66 1.12 -3.24
N LYS A 45 7.93 1.45 -3.52
CA LYS A 45 8.38 1.78 -4.87
C LYS A 45 8.75 0.51 -5.65
N LEU A 46 8.23 0.38 -6.86
CA LEU A 46 8.52 -0.68 -7.81
C LEU A 46 9.68 -0.25 -8.72
N ASP A 47 10.91 -0.40 -8.24
CA ASP A 47 12.10 -0.22 -9.10
C ASP A 47 12.59 -1.57 -9.63
N PHE A 48 12.43 -1.81 -10.93
CA PHE A 48 12.91 -3.03 -11.59
C PHE A 48 14.27 -2.85 -12.29
N GLN A 49 14.87 -1.67 -12.24
CA GLN A 49 16.12 -1.37 -12.94
C GLN A 49 17.36 -1.78 -12.12
N SER A 50 17.23 -1.85 -10.79
CA SER A 50 18.29 -2.23 -9.88
C SER A 50 18.42 -3.75 -9.77
N ASN A 51 19.27 -4.36 -10.60
CA ASN A 51 19.52 -5.81 -10.59
C ASN A 51 20.22 -6.35 -9.31
N GLN A 52 20.56 -5.48 -8.35
CA GLN A 52 21.25 -5.88 -7.11
C GLN A 52 20.34 -6.07 -5.90
N ASP A 53 19.12 -5.54 -5.92
CA ASP A 53 18.24 -5.56 -4.75
C ASP A 53 16.88 -6.17 -5.08
N THR A 54 16.51 -7.24 -4.38
CA THR A 54 15.20 -7.87 -4.48
C THR A 54 14.18 -7.30 -3.50
N ASP A 55 14.59 -6.46 -2.56
CA ASP A 55 13.68 -5.91 -1.57
C ASP A 55 12.89 -4.73 -2.14
N LEU A 56 11.63 -4.62 -1.74
CA LEU A 56 10.79 -3.47 -2.01
C LEU A 56 11.08 -2.35 -1.03
N SER A 57 11.39 -1.16 -1.53
CA SER A 57 11.67 0.01 -0.71
C SER A 57 10.37 0.65 -0.23
N LEU A 58 10.20 0.74 1.09
CA LEU A 58 9.13 1.51 1.73
C LEU A 58 9.38 3.00 1.52
N VAL A 59 8.42 3.70 0.91
CA VAL A 59 8.53 5.14 0.59
C VAL A 59 7.46 5.99 1.29
N GLY A 60 6.46 5.36 1.90
CA GLY A 60 5.43 6.04 2.67
C GLY A 60 4.67 5.08 3.56
N GLU A 61 4.15 5.56 4.68
CA GLU A 61 3.30 4.77 5.58
C GLU A 61 2.33 5.66 6.34
N SER A 62 1.21 5.08 6.75
CA SER A 62 0.24 5.73 7.63
C SER A 62 -0.46 4.69 8.51
N PRO A 63 -0.72 5.01 9.79
CA PRO A 63 -1.59 4.16 10.61
C PRO A 63 -3.00 4.12 10.04
N SER A 64 -3.61 2.94 10.10
CA SER A 64 -5.02 2.71 9.82
C SER A 64 -5.74 2.39 11.12
N ALA A 65 -6.99 2.84 11.24
CA ALA A 65 -7.82 2.51 12.40
C ALA A 65 -8.06 1.00 12.50
N GLU A 66 -8.24 0.34 11.36
CA GLU A 66 -8.58 -1.08 11.27
C GLU A 66 -7.84 -1.77 10.13
N ARG A 67 -7.84 -3.10 10.15
CA ARG A 67 -7.21 -3.94 9.11
C ARG A 67 -8.01 -3.94 7.82
N PHE A 68 -7.36 -4.34 6.74
CA PHE A 68 -7.90 -4.26 5.38
C PHE A 68 -8.46 -5.60 4.92
N ASN A 69 -9.73 -5.61 4.51
CA ASN A 69 -10.34 -6.68 3.73
C ASN A 69 -10.08 -6.52 2.23
N ARG A 70 -9.93 -5.27 1.77
CA ARG A 70 -9.67 -4.95 0.37
C ARG A 70 -8.96 -3.62 0.24
N LEU A 71 -8.11 -3.50 -0.78
CA LEU A 71 -7.42 -2.27 -1.15
C LEU A 71 -7.55 -2.06 -2.66
N ALA A 72 -7.76 -0.82 -3.09
CA ALA A 72 -7.80 -0.43 -4.49
C ALA A 72 -7.11 0.93 -4.66
N TRP A 73 -6.44 1.11 -5.79
CA TRP A 73 -5.79 2.37 -6.15
C TRP A 73 -6.35 2.82 -7.49
N GLY A 74 -7.04 3.96 -7.50
CA GLY A 74 -7.64 4.54 -8.70
C GLY A 74 -6.94 5.83 -9.12
N SER A 75 -7.04 6.16 -10.40
CA SER A 75 -6.50 7.40 -11.00
C SER A 75 -7.44 8.61 -10.84
N VAL A 76 -8.34 8.57 -9.87
CA VAL A 76 -9.28 9.69 -9.63
C VAL A 76 -8.49 10.92 -9.21
N GLY A 77 -8.64 12.02 -9.96
CA GLY A 77 -7.96 13.29 -9.71
C GLY A 77 -6.49 13.33 -10.16
N SER A 78 -6.01 12.32 -10.88
CA SER A 78 -4.62 12.27 -11.38
C SER A 78 -4.26 13.40 -12.36
N ASP A 79 -5.26 14.10 -12.88
CA ASP A 79 -5.15 15.30 -13.70
C ASP A 79 -4.90 16.58 -12.88
N THR A 80 -5.02 16.51 -11.56
CA THR A 80 -4.78 17.63 -10.63
C THR A 80 -3.43 17.49 -9.94
N GLU A 81 -2.82 18.62 -9.55
CA GLU A 81 -1.54 18.59 -8.80
C GLU A 81 -1.70 17.94 -7.42
N GLU A 82 -2.85 18.15 -6.76
CA GLU A 82 -3.12 17.66 -5.40
C GLU A 82 -3.25 16.13 -5.34
N PHE A 83 -3.77 15.51 -6.40
CA PHE A 83 -4.00 14.06 -6.47
C PHE A 83 -3.31 13.44 -7.68
N SER A 84 -2.13 13.95 -8.07
CA SER A 84 -1.40 13.48 -9.25
C SER A 84 -1.07 11.98 -9.24
N LEU A 85 -1.04 11.34 -8.06
CA LEU A 85 -0.90 9.89 -7.88
C LEU A 85 -2.22 9.15 -7.69
N GLY A 86 -3.36 9.81 -7.90
CA GLY A 86 -4.70 9.29 -7.68
C GLY A 86 -5.07 9.15 -6.20
N LEU A 87 -5.94 8.19 -5.90
CA LEU A 87 -6.45 7.90 -4.55
C LEU A 87 -6.39 6.41 -4.25
N ILE A 88 -6.07 6.09 -2.99
CA ILE A 88 -6.16 4.73 -2.47
C ILE A 88 -7.42 4.62 -1.62
N ALA A 89 -8.22 3.59 -1.87
CA ALA A 89 -9.40 3.24 -1.09
C ALA A 89 -9.22 1.88 -0.41
N GLY A 90 -9.51 1.82 0.88
CA GLY A 90 -9.39 0.62 1.70
C GLY A 90 -10.70 0.29 2.39
N GLY A 91 -11.21 -0.92 2.16
CA GLY A 91 -12.33 -1.47 2.90
C GLY A 91 -11.84 -2.15 4.17
N LEU A 92 -12.27 -1.64 5.33
CA LEU A 92 -11.76 -2.04 6.64
C LEU A 92 -12.63 -3.13 7.29
N VAL A 93 -12.15 -3.71 8.39
CA VAL A 93 -12.84 -4.79 9.13
C VAL A 93 -14.12 -4.31 9.82
N ASP A 94 -14.16 -3.06 10.27
CA ASP A 94 -15.34 -2.45 10.89
C ASP A 94 -16.46 -2.08 9.89
N GLY A 95 -16.23 -2.32 8.59
CA GLY A 95 -17.16 -1.99 7.51
C GLY A 95 -17.03 -0.57 6.97
N SER A 96 -16.09 0.23 7.48
CA SER A 96 -15.79 1.55 6.95
C SER A 96 -14.95 1.49 5.68
N VAL A 97 -14.99 2.56 4.89
CA VAL A 97 -14.08 2.80 3.77
C VAL A 97 -13.29 4.06 4.07
N THR A 98 -11.97 3.94 4.08
CA THR A 98 -11.06 5.07 4.25
C THR A 98 -10.36 5.37 2.93
N LEU A 99 -10.10 6.66 2.68
CA LEU A 99 -9.38 7.15 1.51
C LEU A 99 -8.03 7.75 1.96
N TRP A 100 -7.00 7.50 1.16
CA TRP A 100 -5.68 8.09 1.34
C TRP A 100 -5.23 8.77 0.05
N ASN A 101 -4.61 9.94 0.20
CA ASN A 101 -3.85 10.57 -0.86
C ASN A 101 -2.40 10.06 -0.82
N PRO A 102 -1.97 9.17 -1.73
CA PRO A 102 -0.61 8.63 -1.76
C PRO A 102 0.45 9.71 -1.95
N LEU A 103 0.15 10.80 -2.66
CA LEU A 103 1.08 11.92 -2.83
C LEU A 103 1.46 12.56 -1.49
N SER A 104 0.52 12.58 -0.54
CA SER A 104 0.77 13.12 0.81
C SER A 104 1.53 12.17 1.74
N LEU A 105 1.59 10.87 1.40
CA LEU A 105 2.20 9.83 2.22
C LEU A 105 3.65 9.53 1.84
N ILE A 106 3.99 9.67 0.56
CA ILE A 106 5.32 9.40 0.03
C ILE A 106 6.29 10.50 0.47
N ARG A 107 7.46 10.12 0.99
CA ARG A 107 8.54 11.03 1.46
C ARG A 107 9.70 11.12 0.47
#